data_AF-A0A7R9V993-F1
#
_entry.id   AF-A0A7R9V993-F1
#
_cell.length_a   1.000
_cell.length_b   1.000
_cell.length_c   1.000
_cell.angle_alpha   90.00
_cell.angle_beta   90.00
_cell.angle_gamma   90.00
#
_symmetry.space_group_name_H-M   'P 1'
#
loop_
_entity.id
_entity.type
_entity.pdbx_description
1 polymer ?
#
loop_
_entity_poly.entity_id
_entity_poly.type
_entity_poly.pdbx_seq_one_letter_code
_entity_poly.pdbx_strand_id
1 'polypeptide(L)'
;AAGTFLESAQVAGVRDTYLYGTSVAAVREVAATGRLCLMSLDTQGVATLRANHRVDGLYVYVKCEPQEHEARLRSRLREADSTVAKRLAWAGAQVTAACRPNAYDHVIPNDAWDGVYLALKEAISTLSPIIRNRLRGLPAYVLDYSDLIPPNLVEKPYLKPVIVAGPATTERSALLHALVEEFPDVFAFPVLTTTRPADEPDHFRVTHAEQAAEEAEASARARRKAGLGGGGSA
;
A
#
# COMPACT_ATOMS: atom_id res chain seq x y z
N ALA A 1 16.54 -6.19 -16.95
CA ALA A 1 15.55 -6.68 -15.97
C ALA A 1 14.38 -5.68 -15.79
N ALA A 2 13.85 -5.11 -16.88
CA ALA A 2 12.75 -4.15 -16.83
C ALA A 2 11.43 -4.88 -17.17
N GLY A 3 10.54 -5.05 -16.20
CA GLY A 3 9.20 -5.59 -16.46
C GLY A 3 8.61 -6.56 -15.44
N THR A 4 9.33 -6.91 -14.37
CA THR A 4 8.86 -7.90 -13.37
C THR A 4 8.04 -7.27 -12.24
N PHE A 5 8.28 -5.99 -11.90
CA PHE A 5 7.58 -5.28 -10.83
C PHE A 5 6.34 -4.54 -11.33
N LEU A 6 5.27 -4.55 -10.52
CA LEU A 6 4.06 -3.75 -10.70
C LEU A 6 4.29 -2.30 -10.27
N GLU A 7 5.02 -2.14 -9.18
CA GLU A 7 5.43 -0.87 -8.60
C GLU A 7 6.76 -1.14 -7.89
N SER A 8 7.64 -0.14 -7.87
CA SER A 8 8.87 -0.19 -7.10
C SER A 8 9.11 1.15 -6.42
N ALA A 9 9.32 1.12 -5.10
CA ALA A 9 9.81 2.26 -4.34
C ALA A 9 11.34 2.18 -4.23
N GLN A 10 12.00 3.33 -4.42
CA GLN A 10 13.44 3.46 -4.22
C GLN A 10 13.73 3.78 -2.74
N VAL A 11 14.48 2.90 -2.08
CA VAL A 11 14.96 3.12 -0.71
C VAL A 11 16.46 3.43 -0.76
N ALA A 12 16.86 4.60 -0.27
CA ALA A 12 18.24 5.03 -0.27
C ALA A 12 19.06 4.21 0.76
N GLY A 13 20.02 3.43 0.28
CA GLY A 13 20.96 2.67 1.09
C GLY A 13 22.25 3.44 1.44
N VAL A 14 23.18 2.73 2.09
CA VAL A 14 24.47 3.27 2.58
C VAL A 14 25.45 3.57 1.44
N ARG A 15 25.35 2.83 0.33
CA ARG A 15 26.21 2.90 -0.85
C ARG A 15 25.42 2.94 -2.16
N ASP A 16 24.27 2.26 -2.22
CA ASP A 16 23.40 2.20 -3.40
C ASP A 16 21.90 2.37 -3.08
N THR A 17 21.10 2.65 -4.10
CA THR A 17 19.63 2.73 -4.03
C THR A 17 19.01 1.37 -4.31
N TYR A 18 18.18 0.87 -3.39
CA TYR A 18 17.48 -0.40 -3.53
C TYR A 18 16.06 -0.19 -4.08
N LEU A 19 15.58 -1.13 -4.88
CA LEU A 19 14.20 -1.16 -5.35
C LEU A 19 13.44 -2.22 -4.54
N TYR A 20 12.45 -1.79 -3.76
CA TYR A 20 11.44 -2.67 -3.18
C TYR A 20 10.23 -2.61 -4.08
N GLY A 21 9.77 -3.75 -4.60
CA GLY A 21 8.63 -3.79 -5.49
C GLY A 21 7.75 -5.00 -5.30
N THR A 22 6.47 -4.82 -5.57
CA THR A 22 5.53 -5.95 -5.65
C THR A 22 5.55 -6.49 -7.07
N SER A 23 5.71 -7.79 -7.26
CA SER A 23 5.62 -8.42 -8.59
C SER A 23 4.20 -8.90 -8.89
N VAL A 24 3.85 -9.06 -10.17
CA VAL A 24 2.58 -9.70 -10.58
C VAL A 24 2.47 -11.11 -10.00
N ALA A 25 3.60 -11.81 -9.90
CA ALA A 25 3.66 -13.15 -9.31
C ALA A 25 3.28 -13.12 -7.82
N ALA A 26 3.75 -12.14 -7.04
CA ALA A 26 3.41 -12.03 -5.62
C ALA A 26 1.91 -11.79 -5.39
N VAL A 27 1.27 -10.97 -6.24
CA VAL A 27 -0.20 -10.76 -6.19
C VAL A 27 -0.94 -12.07 -6.53
N ARG A 28 -0.46 -12.81 -7.54
CA ARG A 28 -1.04 -14.11 -7.94
C ARG A 28 -0.87 -15.18 -6.87
N GLU A 29 0.26 -15.20 -6.16
CA GLU A 29 0.51 -16.13 -5.06
C GLU A 29 -0.52 -15.92 -3.93
N VAL A 30 -0.82 -14.67 -3.57
CA VAL A 30 -1.87 -14.37 -2.59
C VAL A 30 -3.24 -14.81 -3.09
N ALA A 31 -3.60 -14.47 -4.34
CA ALA A 31 -4.88 -14.86 -4.93
C ALA A 31 -5.05 -16.40 -4.98
N ALA A 32 -3.97 -17.15 -5.23
CA ALA A 32 -4.00 -18.62 -5.26
C ALA A 32 -4.37 -19.26 -3.91
N THR A 33 -4.17 -18.53 -2.81
CA THR A 33 -4.56 -18.94 -1.45
C THR A 33 -6.03 -18.64 -1.12
N GLY A 34 -6.79 -18.06 -2.05
CA GLY A 34 -8.20 -17.69 -1.83
C GLY A 34 -8.39 -16.41 -1.02
N ARG A 35 -7.33 -15.61 -0.86
CA ARG A 35 -7.32 -14.34 -0.13
C ARG A 35 -7.16 -13.15 -1.08
N LEU A 36 -7.70 -12.02 -0.67
CA LEU A 36 -7.51 -10.72 -1.32
C LEU A 36 -6.13 -10.17 -0.96
N CYS A 37 -5.36 -9.79 -1.97
CA CYS A 37 -4.09 -9.13 -1.81
C CYS A 37 -4.30 -7.66 -1.45
N LEU A 38 -3.90 -7.24 -0.25
CA LEU A 38 -3.93 -5.84 0.19
C LEU A 38 -2.60 -5.16 -0.14
N MET A 39 -2.68 -4.00 -0.79
CA MET A 39 -1.52 -3.23 -1.20
C MET A 39 -1.67 -1.76 -0.84
N SER A 40 -0.55 -1.12 -0.51
CA SER A 40 -0.47 0.29 -0.17
C SER A 40 0.43 1.00 -1.17
N LEU A 41 -0.13 1.87 -2.01
CA LEU A 41 0.62 2.58 -3.06
C LEU A 41 0.40 4.08 -2.96
N ASP A 42 1.30 4.89 -3.49
CA ASP A 42 1.02 6.32 -3.67
C ASP A 42 0.21 6.58 -4.96
N THR A 43 -0.18 7.84 -5.20
CA THR A 43 -0.96 8.19 -6.40
C THR A 43 -0.19 7.99 -7.71
N GLN A 44 1.14 8.03 -7.68
CA GLN A 44 1.99 7.77 -8.83
C GLN A 44 2.03 6.27 -9.14
N GLY A 45 2.23 5.44 -8.13
CA GLY A 45 2.19 3.97 -8.22
C GLY A 45 0.86 3.49 -8.78
N VAL A 46 -0.26 4.05 -8.31
CA VAL A 46 -1.60 3.76 -8.87
C VAL A 46 -1.70 4.13 -10.34
N ALA A 47 -1.20 5.31 -10.74
CA ALA A 47 -1.25 5.76 -12.13
C ALA A 47 -0.45 4.81 -13.04
N THR A 48 0.73 4.37 -12.60
CA THR A 48 1.55 3.37 -13.31
C THR A 48 0.84 2.03 -13.41
N LEU A 49 0.20 1.57 -12.34
CA LEU A 49 -0.47 0.28 -12.29
C LEU A 49 -1.72 0.25 -13.18
N ARG A 50 -2.50 1.34 -13.19
CA ARG A 50 -3.64 1.55 -14.11
C ARG A 50 -3.19 1.62 -15.57
N ALA A 51 -2.11 2.33 -15.89
CA ALA A 51 -1.61 2.49 -17.26
C ALA A 51 -1.07 1.18 -17.85
N ASN A 52 -0.48 0.32 -17.02
CA ASN A 52 0.08 -0.95 -17.49
C ASN A 52 -0.99 -2.02 -17.75
N HIS A 53 -2.23 -1.84 -17.27
CA HIS A 53 -3.36 -2.77 -17.42
C HIS A 53 -3.07 -4.24 -17.05
N ARG A 54 -1.99 -4.51 -16.31
CA ARG A 54 -1.54 -5.87 -15.96
C ARG A 54 -2.31 -6.48 -14.79
N VAL A 55 -2.97 -5.63 -14.00
CA VAL A 55 -3.69 -6.03 -12.80
C VAL A 55 -5.01 -5.26 -12.73
N ASP A 56 -6.11 -6.01 -12.80
CA ASP A 56 -7.46 -5.53 -12.50
C ASP A 56 -7.68 -5.64 -10.98
N GLY A 57 -7.75 -4.50 -10.31
CA GLY A 57 -7.82 -4.37 -8.85
C GLY A 57 -8.91 -3.37 -8.44
N LEU A 58 -9.27 -3.39 -7.16
CA LEU A 58 -10.09 -2.34 -6.54
C LEU A 58 -9.17 -1.24 -6.04
N TYR A 59 -9.33 -0.03 -6.55
CA TYR A 59 -8.53 1.13 -6.20
C TYR A 59 -9.33 2.05 -5.29
N VAL A 60 -8.87 2.19 -4.05
CA VAL A 60 -9.50 3.02 -3.02
C VAL A 60 -8.54 4.15 -2.65
N TYR A 61 -9.00 5.40 -2.74
CA TYR A 61 -8.23 6.55 -2.27
C TYR A 61 -8.74 7.02 -0.91
N VAL A 62 -7.86 7.13 0.07
CA VAL A 62 -8.15 7.75 1.37
C VAL A 62 -7.65 9.20 1.32
N LYS A 63 -8.60 10.14 1.32
CA LYS A 63 -8.34 11.59 1.23
C LYS A 63 -7.74 12.10 2.51
N CYS A 64 -6.54 12.66 2.46
CA CYS A 64 -6.03 13.50 3.54
C CYS A 64 -6.17 14.97 3.14
N GLU A 65 -6.78 15.79 3.98
CA GLU A 65 -6.86 17.22 3.73
C GLU A 65 -5.45 17.86 3.79
N PRO A 66 -5.07 18.71 2.82
CA PRO A 66 -3.74 19.31 2.75
C PRO A 66 -3.33 20.06 4.04
N GLN A 67 -4.30 20.65 4.73
CA GLN A 67 -4.11 21.41 5.96
C GLN A 67 -3.71 20.53 7.15
N GLU A 68 -4.25 19.32 7.24
CA GLU A 68 -3.85 18.34 8.25
C GLU A 68 -2.46 17.77 7.98
N HIS A 69 -2.13 17.57 6.71
CA HIS A 69 -0.79 17.17 6.28
C HIS A 69 0.25 18.24 6.64
N GLU A 70 -0.05 19.51 6.37
CA GLU A 70 0.79 20.66 6.74
C GLU A 70 0.94 20.79 8.27
N ALA A 71 -0.14 20.65 9.03
CA ALA A 71 -0.11 20.70 10.48
C ALA A 71 0.72 19.55 11.08
N ARG A 72 0.62 18.31 10.54
CA ARG A 72 1.47 17.17 10.95
C ARG A 72 2.94 17.35 10.55
N LEU A 73 3.20 17.91 9.37
CA LEU A 73 4.56 18.22 8.94
C LEU A 73 5.21 19.28 9.83
N ARG A 74 4.45 20.33 10.19
CA ARG A 74 4.90 21.38 11.09
C ARG A 74 5.04 20.90 12.54
N SER A 75 4.15 20.03 13.02
CA SER A 75 4.22 19.48 14.39
C SER A 75 5.38 18.52 14.60
N ARG A 76 5.92 17.91 13.53
CA ARG A 76 7.11 17.04 13.58
C ARG A 76 8.43 17.77 13.84
N LEU A 77 8.43 19.10 13.97
CA LEU A 77 9.55 19.98 14.37
C LEU A 77 10.85 19.83 13.53
N ARG A 78 11.28 20.95 12.92
CA ARG A 78 12.61 21.20 12.28
C ARG A 78 12.82 20.73 10.84
N GLU A 79 11.84 20.95 9.96
CA GLU A 79 12.13 20.92 8.51
C GLU A 79 12.26 22.36 8.00
N ALA A 80 13.30 22.64 7.21
CA ALA A 80 13.48 23.94 6.59
C ALA A 80 12.27 24.28 5.70
N ASP A 81 11.89 25.56 5.62
CA ASP A 81 10.71 26.01 4.87
C ASP A 81 10.71 25.53 3.41
N SER A 82 11.89 25.39 2.80
CA SER A 82 12.07 24.84 1.45
C SER A 82 11.68 23.37 1.31
N THR A 83 11.82 22.57 2.37
CA THR A 83 11.42 21.15 2.42
C THR A 83 9.93 21.03 2.68
N VAL A 84 9.39 21.88 3.56
CA VAL A 84 7.96 21.99 3.82
C VAL A 84 7.21 22.35 2.53
N ALA A 85 7.69 23.35 1.78
CA ALA A 85 7.12 23.75 0.50
C ALA A 85 7.11 22.61 -0.55
N LYS A 86 8.19 21.83 -0.65
CA LYS A 86 8.25 20.67 -1.56
C LYS A 86 7.23 19.59 -1.19
N ARG A 87 7.05 19.33 0.10
CA ARG A 87 6.07 18.33 0.56
C ARG A 87 4.63 18.80 0.40
N LEU A 88 4.35 20.08 0.62
CA LEU A 88 3.06 20.70 0.31
C LEU A 88 2.73 20.62 -1.18
N ALA A 89 3.70 20.94 -2.04
CA ALA A 89 3.54 20.81 -3.49
C ALA A 89 3.26 19.35 -3.89
N TRP A 90 3.98 18.39 -3.29
CA TRP A 90 3.74 16.97 -3.51
C TRP A 90 2.35 16.51 -3.02
N ALA A 91 1.91 16.94 -1.83
CA ALA A 91 0.57 16.65 -1.32
C ALA A 91 -0.53 17.23 -2.23
N GLY A 92 -0.35 18.47 -2.72
CA GLY A 92 -1.26 19.07 -3.69
C GLY A 92 -1.30 18.32 -5.02
N ALA A 93 -0.15 17.80 -5.49
CA ALA A 93 -0.10 16.96 -6.68
C ALA A 93 -0.84 15.63 -6.47
N GLN A 94 -0.77 15.03 -5.28
CA GLN A 94 -1.52 13.81 -4.96
C GLN A 94 -3.03 14.04 -4.94
N VAL A 95 -3.50 15.12 -4.31
CA VAL A 95 -4.93 15.48 -4.32
C VAL A 95 -5.41 15.71 -5.76
N THR A 96 -4.62 16.43 -6.56
CA THR A 96 -4.94 16.67 -7.98
C THR A 96 -5.02 15.36 -8.78
N ALA A 97 -4.09 14.44 -8.54
CA ALA A 97 -4.10 13.12 -9.16
C ALA A 97 -5.31 12.28 -8.71
N ALA A 98 -5.73 12.42 -7.45
CA ALA A 98 -6.91 11.76 -6.90
C ALA A 98 -8.24 12.28 -7.47
N CYS A 99 -8.31 13.55 -7.84
CA CYS A 99 -9.48 14.15 -8.47
C CYS A 99 -9.64 13.81 -9.95
N ARG A 100 -8.71 13.07 -10.56
CA ARG A 100 -8.86 12.64 -11.96
C ARG A 100 -10.08 11.70 -12.10
N PRO A 101 -10.93 11.89 -13.12
CA PRO A 101 -12.06 11.00 -13.36
C PRO A 101 -11.58 9.55 -13.51
N ASN A 102 -12.28 8.61 -12.87
CA ASN A 102 -12.01 7.16 -12.93
C ASN A 102 -10.60 6.73 -12.49
N ALA A 103 -9.86 7.56 -11.74
CA ALA A 103 -8.58 7.13 -11.16
C ALA A 103 -8.78 6.06 -10.07
N TYR A 104 -9.84 6.22 -9.28
CA TYR A 104 -10.19 5.37 -8.14
C TYR A 104 -11.64 4.92 -8.23
N ASP A 105 -11.91 3.70 -7.78
CA ASP A 105 -13.26 3.15 -7.72
C ASP A 105 -14.01 3.69 -6.50
N HIS A 106 -13.29 3.97 -5.40
CA HIS A 106 -13.82 4.58 -4.19
C HIS A 106 -12.92 5.68 -3.66
N VAL A 107 -13.52 6.72 -3.09
CA VAL A 107 -12.80 7.84 -2.45
C VAL A 107 -13.38 8.07 -1.07
N ILE A 108 -12.57 7.87 -0.04
CA ILE A 108 -12.98 7.87 1.37
C ILE A 108 -12.40 9.11 2.06
N PRO A 109 -13.20 9.91 2.80
CA PRO A 109 -12.68 11.00 3.62
C PRO A 109 -11.88 10.46 4.81
N ASN A 110 -10.71 11.02 5.11
CA ASN A 110 -9.90 10.63 6.28
C ASN A 110 -10.30 11.40 7.53
N ASP A 111 -11.50 11.14 8.04
CA ASP A 111 -12.02 11.79 9.24
C ASP A 111 -11.54 11.06 10.51
N ALA A 112 -12.42 10.27 11.13
CA ALA A 112 -12.10 9.44 12.30
C ALA A 112 -11.76 8.00 11.89
N TRP A 113 -10.88 7.35 12.67
CA TRP A 113 -10.42 5.97 12.44
C TRP A 113 -11.56 5.00 12.12
N ASP A 114 -12.58 4.94 12.97
CA ASP A 114 -13.70 4.01 12.81
C ASP A 114 -14.49 4.27 11.53
N GLY A 115 -14.66 5.55 11.15
CA GLY A 115 -15.34 5.95 9.93
C GLY A 115 -14.58 5.53 8.68
N VAL A 116 -13.26 5.77 8.66
CA VAL A 116 -12.38 5.35 7.53
C VAL A 116 -12.35 3.83 7.42
N TYR A 117 -12.21 3.14 8.55
CA TYR A 117 -12.16 1.69 8.60
C TYR A 117 -13.46 1.05 8.08
N LEU A 118 -14.61 1.56 8.54
CA LEU A 118 -15.91 1.09 8.06
C LEU A 118 -16.10 1.37 6.56
N ALA A 119 -15.80 2.58 6.10
CA ALA A 119 -15.92 2.95 4.69
C ALA A 119 -15.01 2.08 3.80
N LEU A 120 -13.82 1.72 4.28
CA LEU A 120 -12.91 0.81 3.57
C LEU A 120 -13.50 -0.60 3.48
N LYS A 121 -14.06 -1.14 4.56
CA LYS A 121 -14.78 -2.43 4.55
C LYS A 121 -15.96 -2.42 3.58
N GLU A 122 -16.71 -1.32 3.52
CA GLU A 122 -17.83 -1.15 2.60
C GLU A 122 -17.37 -1.10 1.14
N ALA A 123 -16.30 -0.35 0.84
CA ALA A 123 -15.68 -0.31 -0.48
C ALA A 123 -15.25 -1.72 -0.94
N ILE A 124 -14.55 -2.47 -0.07
CA ILE A 124 -14.10 -3.84 -0.37
C ILE A 124 -15.29 -4.80 -0.55
N SER A 125 -16.38 -4.60 0.20
CA SER A 125 -17.62 -5.38 0.09
C SER A 125 -18.34 -5.26 -1.26
N THR A 126 -17.91 -4.34 -2.13
CA THR A 126 -18.41 -4.24 -3.51
C THR A 126 -17.82 -5.28 -4.46
N LEU A 127 -16.68 -5.91 -4.09
CA LEU A 127 -16.02 -6.91 -4.92
C LEU A 127 -16.86 -8.16 -5.15
N SER A 128 -17.49 -8.69 -4.10
CA SER A 128 -18.41 -9.83 -4.22
C SER A 128 -19.33 -9.96 -3.02
N PRO A 129 -20.50 -10.62 -3.16
CA PRO A 129 -21.37 -10.97 -2.05
C PRO A 129 -20.67 -11.84 -1.00
N ILE A 130 -19.75 -12.71 -1.42
CA ILE A 130 -18.99 -13.61 -0.54
C ILE A 130 -18.10 -12.78 0.38
N ILE A 131 -17.34 -11.84 -0.18
CA ILE A 131 -16.46 -10.93 0.58
C ILE A 131 -17.29 -10.09 1.55
N ARG A 132 -18.41 -9.52 1.08
CA ARG A 132 -19.34 -8.75 1.92
C ARG A 132 -19.81 -9.55 3.14
N ASN A 133 -20.18 -10.81 2.95
CA ASN A 133 -20.67 -11.65 4.04
C ASN A 133 -19.55 -11.91 5.07
N ARG A 134 -18.34 -12.23 4.59
CA ARG A 134 -17.17 -12.43 5.48
C ARG A 134 -16.86 -11.17 6.29
N LEU A 135 -16.83 -9.99 5.67
CA LEU A 135 -16.56 -8.72 6.35
C LEU A 135 -17.63 -8.28 7.35
N ARG A 136 -18.85 -8.82 7.24
CA ARG A 136 -19.97 -8.59 8.16
C ARG A 136 -20.09 -9.65 9.26
N GLY A 137 -19.19 -10.65 9.29
CA GLY A 137 -19.29 -11.78 10.22
C GLY A 137 -20.52 -12.66 9.96
N LEU A 138 -21.09 -12.58 8.75
CA LEU A 138 -22.22 -13.42 8.36
C LEU A 138 -21.70 -14.80 7.93
N PRO A 139 -22.49 -15.87 8.15
CA PRO A 139 -22.13 -17.19 7.68
C PRO A 139 -21.85 -17.18 6.18
N ALA A 140 -20.76 -17.81 5.73
CA ALA A 140 -20.35 -17.83 4.32
C ALA A 140 -21.34 -18.59 3.40
N TYR A 141 -22.43 -19.16 3.95
CA TYR A 141 -23.44 -19.96 3.24
C TYR A 141 -24.33 -19.12 2.30
N VAL A 142 -23.73 -18.50 1.29
CA VAL A 142 -24.27 -18.62 -0.07
C VAL A 142 -23.40 -19.70 -0.68
N LEU A 143 -23.95 -20.92 -0.83
CA LEU A 143 -23.30 -22.10 -1.43
C LEU A 143 -22.17 -21.66 -2.36
N ASP A 144 -20.92 -21.82 -1.93
CA ASP A 144 -19.78 -21.67 -2.81
C ASP A 144 -19.88 -22.88 -3.75
N TYR A 145 -20.52 -22.68 -4.91
CA TYR A 145 -20.75 -23.76 -5.88
C TYR A 145 -19.43 -24.42 -6.31
N SER A 146 -18.29 -23.77 -6.04
CA SER A 146 -16.94 -24.33 -6.13
C SER A 146 -16.75 -25.61 -5.30
N ASP A 147 -17.47 -25.78 -4.19
CA ASP A 147 -17.44 -27.01 -3.36
C ASP A 147 -18.28 -28.14 -3.99
N LEU A 148 -19.20 -27.82 -4.89
CA LEU A 148 -20.06 -28.77 -5.61
C LEU A 148 -19.52 -29.13 -6.99
N ILE A 149 -18.58 -28.36 -7.53
CA ILE A 149 -17.96 -28.61 -8.81
C ILE A 149 -16.61 -29.31 -8.56
N PRO A 150 -16.35 -30.49 -9.16
CA PRO A 150 -15.07 -31.16 -9.00
C PRO A 150 -13.91 -30.23 -9.38
N PRO A 151 -12.78 -30.27 -8.64
CA PRO A 151 -11.67 -29.30 -8.74
C PRO A 151 -11.02 -29.20 -10.13
N ASN A 152 -11.34 -30.13 -11.03
CA ASN A 152 -10.79 -30.22 -12.38
C ASN A 152 -11.57 -29.39 -13.42
N LEU A 153 -12.64 -28.66 -13.04
CA LEU A 153 -13.51 -27.92 -13.97
C LEU A 153 -13.71 -26.43 -13.64
N VAL A 154 -13.11 -25.91 -12.57
CA VAL A 154 -13.25 -24.50 -12.18
C VAL A 154 -11.89 -23.82 -12.28
N GLU A 155 -11.71 -22.94 -13.25
CA GLU A 155 -10.64 -21.95 -13.17
C GLU A 155 -10.83 -21.18 -11.85
N LYS A 156 -9.84 -21.25 -10.95
CA LYS A 156 -9.90 -20.49 -9.70
C LYS A 156 -10.12 -19.01 -10.03
N PRO A 157 -11.17 -18.37 -9.50
CA PRO A 157 -11.47 -16.99 -9.84
C PRO A 157 -10.29 -16.11 -9.44
N TYR A 158 -9.80 -15.29 -10.38
CA TYR A 158 -8.76 -14.32 -10.10
C TYR A 158 -9.31 -13.27 -9.13
N LEU A 159 -8.89 -13.35 -7.88
CA LEU A 159 -9.27 -12.38 -6.85
C LEU A 159 -8.57 -11.05 -7.12
N LYS A 160 -9.38 -10.02 -7.36
CA LYS A 160 -8.88 -8.66 -7.60
C LYS A 160 -8.17 -8.15 -6.34
N PRO A 161 -6.89 -7.72 -6.42
CA PRO A 161 -6.23 -7.08 -5.29
C PRO A 161 -6.96 -5.80 -4.89
N VAL A 162 -6.81 -5.42 -3.63
CA VAL A 162 -7.30 -4.14 -3.09
C VAL A 162 -6.09 -3.22 -2.91
N ILE A 163 -6.08 -2.15 -3.69
CA ILE A 163 -5.05 -1.11 -3.69
C ILE A 163 -5.60 0.08 -2.91
N VAL A 164 -4.97 0.40 -1.77
CA VAL A 164 -5.28 1.60 -0.98
C VAL A 164 -4.22 2.66 -1.23
N ALA A 165 -4.66 3.82 -1.71
CA ALA A 165 -3.83 4.95 -2.05
C ALA A 165 -4.17 6.18 -1.20
N GLY A 166 -3.22 7.11 -1.14
CA GLY A 166 -3.28 8.28 -0.28
C GLY A 166 -1.89 8.69 0.15
N PRO A 167 -1.70 9.87 0.75
CA PRO A 167 -0.40 10.23 1.32
C PRO A 167 0.05 9.19 2.35
N ALA A 168 1.34 8.86 2.31
CA ALA A 168 1.93 7.85 3.19
C ALA A 168 1.86 8.31 4.66
N THR A 169 0.80 7.93 5.35
CA THR A 169 0.61 8.15 6.78
C THR A 169 0.72 6.81 7.52
N THR A 170 1.17 6.86 8.77
CA THR A 170 1.18 5.71 9.68
C THR A 170 -0.21 5.08 9.81
N GLU A 171 -1.27 5.88 9.68
CA GLU A 171 -2.67 5.46 9.73
C GLU A 171 -3.04 4.52 8.58
N ARG A 172 -2.53 4.73 7.36
CA ARG A 172 -2.86 3.87 6.22
C ARG A 172 -2.31 2.45 6.40
N SER A 173 -1.05 2.33 6.83
CA SER A 173 -0.47 1.02 7.13
C SER A 173 -1.21 0.35 8.28
N ALA A 174 -1.56 1.11 9.32
CA ALA A 174 -2.35 0.60 10.43
C ALA A 174 -3.73 0.08 9.97
N LEU A 175 -4.43 0.77 9.06
CA LEU A 175 -5.74 0.33 8.54
C LEU A 175 -5.64 -1.02 7.83
N LEU A 176 -4.61 -1.20 7.01
CA LEU A 176 -4.38 -2.46 6.30
C LEU A 176 -4.00 -3.60 7.27
N HIS A 177 -3.16 -3.32 8.26
CA HIS A 177 -2.81 -4.31 9.28
C HIS A 177 -4.03 -4.72 10.11
N ALA A 178 -4.88 -3.77 10.51
CA ALA A 178 -6.12 -4.06 11.22
C ALA A 178 -7.05 -4.98 10.41
N LEU A 179 -7.16 -4.78 9.09
CA LEU A 179 -7.94 -5.68 8.22
C LEU A 179 -7.37 -7.11 8.18
N VAL A 180 -6.05 -7.25 8.08
CA VAL A 180 -5.40 -8.58 8.06
C VAL A 180 -5.51 -9.28 9.41
N GLU A 181 -5.44 -8.52 10.51
CA GLU A 181 -5.59 -9.04 11.87
C GLU A 181 -7.05 -9.46 12.16
N GLU A 182 -8.03 -8.66 11.75
CA GLU A 182 -9.46 -8.96 11.94
C GLU A 182 -9.93 -10.09 11.00
N PHE A 183 -9.41 -10.16 9.76
CA PHE A 183 -9.83 -11.12 8.74
C PHE A 183 -8.65 -11.84 8.05
N PRO A 184 -7.88 -12.67 8.77
CA PRO A 184 -6.69 -13.34 8.23
C PRO A 184 -6.99 -14.39 7.15
N ASP A 185 -8.23 -14.87 7.08
CA ASP A 185 -8.76 -15.79 6.07
C ASP A 185 -9.28 -15.06 4.81
N VAL A 186 -9.45 -13.74 4.88
CA VAL A 186 -9.91 -12.90 3.78
C VAL A 186 -8.75 -12.16 3.13
N PHE A 187 -7.81 -11.64 3.91
CA PHE A 187 -6.76 -10.76 3.43
C PHE A 187 -5.35 -11.31 3.65
N ALA A 188 -4.45 -10.94 2.76
CA ALA A 188 -3.02 -11.08 2.98
C ALA A 188 -2.24 -9.99 2.25
N PHE A 189 -1.06 -9.69 2.77
CA PHE A 189 -0.09 -8.85 2.07
C PHE A 189 0.70 -9.65 1.03
N PRO A 190 1.09 -9.04 -0.10
CA PRO A 190 2.03 -9.68 -1.01
C PRO A 190 3.41 -9.80 -0.37
N VAL A 191 4.17 -10.80 -0.80
CA VAL A 191 5.60 -10.85 -0.51
C VAL A 191 6.30 -9.85 -1.44
N LEU A 192 7.00 -8.90 -0.85
CA LEU A 192 7.74 -7.87 -1.57
C LEU A 192 9.04 -8.45 -2.11
N THR A 193 9.57 -7.84 -3.15
CA THR A 193 10.82 -8.25 -3.77
C THR A 193 11.80 -7.08 -3.75
N THR A 194 13.04 -7.34 -3.36
CA THR A 194 14.11 -6.34 -3.22
C THR A 194 15.35 -6.70 -4.05
N THR A 195 16.11 -5.71 -4.50
CA THR A 195 17.39 -5.87 -5.21
C THR A 195 18.59 -5.86 -4.25
N ARG A 196 18.46 -6.46 -3.06
CA ARG A 196 19.48 -6.42 -2.00
C ARG A 196 19.96 -7.84 -1.65
N PRO A 197 21.28 -8.12 -1.58
CA PRO A 197 22.42 -7.19 -1.52
C PRO A 197 22.66 -6.41 -2.83
N ALA A 198 23.16 -5.18 -2.72
CA ALA A 198 23.51 -4.33 -3.89
C ALA A 198 24.53 -5.01 -4.82
N ASP A 199 25.26 -5.99 -4.28
CA ASP A 199 26.37 -6.68 -4.91
C ASP A 199 25.97 -8.01 -5.59
N GLU A 200 24.73 -8.46 -5.42
CA GLU A 200 24.25 -9.72 -6.00
C GLU A 200 23.20 -9.47 -7.10
N PRO A 201 23.30 -10.17 -8.25
CA PRO A 201 22.39 -9.97 -9.39
C PRO A 201 20.95 -10.42 -9.13
N ASP A 202 20.66 -10.99 -7.95
CA ASP A 202 19.41 -11.67 -7.63
C ASP A 202 18.40 -10.78 -6.88
N HIS A 203 17.12 -11.08 -7.10
CA HIS A 203 16.00 -10.45 -6.42
C HIS A 203 15.59 -11.27 -5.19
N PHE A 204 15.50 -10.63 -4.03
CA PHE A 204 15.21 -11.27 -2.74
C PHE A 204 13.79 -11.00 -2.27
N ARG A 205 13.19 -11.94 -1.54
CA ARG A 205 11.81 -11.81 -1.01
C ARG A 205 11.86 -11.24 0.41
N VAL A 206 11.03 -10.24 0.68
CA VAL A 206 10.92 -9.53 1.97
C VAL A 206 9.45 -9.31 2.31
N THR A 207 9.13 -9.28 3.59
CA THR A 207 7.77 -9.02 4.09
C THR A 207 7.53 -7.53 4.32
N HIS A 208 6.26 -7.12 4.38
CA HIS A 208 5.90 -5.73 4.71
C HIS A 208 6.42 -5.27 6.08
N ALA A 209 6.51 -6.18 7.06
CA ALA A 209 7.06 -5.89 8.37
C ALA A 209 8.57 -5.61 8.32
N GLU A 210 9.31 -6.38 7.51
CA GLU A 210 10.75 -6.18 7.30
C GLU A 210 11.02 -4.85 6.57
N GLN A 211 10.25 -4.53 5.53
CA GLN A 211 10.37 -3.22 4.85
C GLN A 211 10.08 -2.05 5.82
N ALA A 212 9.02 -2.14 6.62
CA ALA A 212 8.65 -1.09 7.56
C ALA A 212 9.73 -0.88 8.66
N ALA A 213 10.33 -1.95 9.16
CA ALA A 213 11.44 -1.88 10.11
C ALA A 213 12.66 -1.18 9.49
N GLU A 214 12.99 -1.48 8.24
CA GLU A 214 14.12 -0.87 7.53
C GLU A 214 13.87 0.60 7.17
N GLU A 215 12.66 0.98 6.76
CA GLU A 215 12.28 2.38 6.53
C GLU A 215 12.40 3.19 7.83
N ALA A 216 11.97 2.61 8.96
CA ALA A 216 12.10 3.22 10.27
C ALA A 216 13.58 3.38 10.67
N GLU A 217 14.41 2.37 10.41
CA GLU A 217 15.85 2.41 10.70
C GLU A 217 16.60 3.41 9.81
N ALA A 218 16.30 3.44 8.50
CA ALA A 218 16.85 4.41 7.55
C ALA A 218 16.48 5.85 7.93
N SER A 219 15.22 6.07 8.33
CA SER A 219 14.74 7.36 8.84
C SER A 219 15.43 7.74 10.15
N ALA A 220 15.60 6.81 11.09
CA ALA A 220 16.32 7.04 12.34
C ALA A 220 17.81 7.35 12.12
N ARG A 221 18.44 6.71 11.12
CA ARG A 221 19.85 6.90 10.78
C ARG A 221 20.09 8.24 10.07
N ALA A 222 19.18 8.65 9.19
CA ALA A 222 19.18 9.99 8.59
C ALA A 222 19.08 11.08 9.67
N ARG A 223 18.23 10.88 10.69
CA ARG A 223 18.12 11.77 11.86
C ARG A 223 19.42 11.87 12.66
N ARG A 224 20.11 10.74 12.89
CA ARG A 224 21.42 10.74 13.58
C ARG A 224 22.50 11.49 12.79
N LYS A 225 22.54 11.32 11.47
CA LYS A 225 23.52 11.98 10.60
C LYS A 225 23.30 13.49 10.51
N ALA A 226 22.04 13.95 10.51
CA ALA A 226 21.68 15.37 10.56
C ALA A 226 21.98 16.02 11.92
N GLY A 227 21.91 15.27 13.02
CA GLY A 227 22.25 15.76 14.37
C GLY A 227 23.75 15.92 14.65
N LEU A 228 24.63 15.26 13.88
CA LEU A 228 26.08 15.29 14.05
C LEU A 228 26.78 16.44 13.28
N GLY A 229 26.04 17.24 12.49
CA GLY A 229 26.60 18.33 11.69
C GLY A 229 26.64 19.72 12.35
N GLY A 230 26.24 19.84 13.63
CA GLY A 230 26.05 21.13 14.31
C GLY A 230 27.10 21.53 15.35
N GLY A 231 28.21 20.80 15.48
CA GLY A 231 29.24 21.08 16.49
C GLY A 231 30.61 21.25 15.86
N GLY A 232 30.97 22.47 15.45
CA GLY A 232 32.30 22.75 14.94
C GLY A 232 32.48 24.16 14.37
N SER A 233 32.55 25.17 15.23
CA SER A 233 33.40 26.35 15.05
C SER A 233 33.43 27.12 16.38
N ALA A 234 34.41 26.80 17.23
CA ALA A 234 34.93 27.73 18.22
C ALA A 234 36.01 28.59 17.55
#